data_AF-A0A538HCS2-F1
#
_entry.id   AF-A0A538HCS2-F1
#
_cell.length_a   1.000
_cell.length_b   1.000
_cell.length_c   1.000
_cell.angle_alpha   90.00
_cell.angle_beta   90.00
_cell.angle_gamma   90.00
#
_symmetry.space_group_name_H-M   'P 1'
#
loop_
_entity.id
_entity.type
_entity.pdbx_description
1 polymer ?
#
loop_
_entity_poly.entity_id
_entity_poly.type
_entity_poly.pdbx_seq_one_letter_code
_entity_poly.pdbx_strand_id
1 'polypeptide(L)'
;MNATGIAPAVAPGRHSLLSGPWLQVAARHSSVESAPVRAVWVSFDTIGRGCLLAARESGAEIVGVVTLPGPIDPNRSGQCSFDDVGAPVVETDDVNAPETIEAVRALRPDAIFVIGWSQLVRADFIALAPGAVYGMHPTLLPRHRGRAPIPWTILSGLARTGVTLFEIVDPTADSGPIVGQVEVAARRARPRARAAAGVGHRHEDSPGSETGEHMAEADVRRRDHRLGDAGALPLRLGPGSDPALPGRVHLPRRGEGRRLARSPGRVEGRGARGHGRRRRPGRHVRRGCAAARGGRDEHAARGRSAARMRVLVLAAHPDDEILGMGGTIALHASVRGDETRIVCVTDGSSSQYPNDPELRERKNDEARRAARELGVDDYVHLDLPDMRLDTVPHVDVNRLVEEHVRELRPEVVYTPHPDVNRDHVVLFDSVMVATRPVPGHPVRRVLTYAPTSSTEWTPAGRNWFIPNWFVDVGETIERKLAAFACYETERREYPHPRSERALRAHAEFFGASCGCEYAEPFVLVRGLETHPAP
;
A
#
# COMPACT_ATOMS: atom_id res chain seq x y z
N MET A 1 21.60 51.98 -64.20
CA MET A 1 22.05 50.59 -64.42
C MET A 1 21.45 49.78 -63.28
N ASN A 2 20.23 49.27 -63.42
CA ASN A 2 19.85 48.01 -64.07
C ASN A 2 20.48 46.79 -63.36
N ALA A 3 19.73 45.74 -62.98
CA ALA A 3 18.28 45.50 -62.96
C ALA A 3 17.99 44.20 -62.15
N THR A 4 16.72 43.97 -61.75
CA THR A 4 16.06 42.64 -61.49
C THR A 4 16.72 41.61 -60.54
N GLY A 5 16.04 40.83 -59.70
CA GLY A 5 14.60 40.50 -59.59
C GLY A 5 14.31 39.04 -59.99
N ILE A 6 13.67 38.25 -59.09
CA ILE A 6 13.04 36.91 -59.24
C ILE A 6 13.82 35.67 -58.68
N ALA A 7 13.36 35.19 -57.50
CA ALA A 7 12.96 33.82 -57.04
C ALA A 7 13.74 32.51 -57.44
N PRO A 8 13.48 31.33 -56.80
CA PRO A 8 12.87 30.99 -55.49
C PRO A 8 13.74 30.00 -54.62
N ALA A 9 13.18 29.45 -53.55
CA ALA A 9 13.85 28.67 -52.50
C ALA A 9 14.11 27.17 -52.78
N VAL A 10 15.15 26.61 -52.14
CA VAL A 10 15.30 25.18 -51.76
C VAL A 10 15.98 25.11 -50.39
N ALA A 11 15.50 24.25 -49.48
CA ALA A 11 16.09 24.06 -48.16
C ALA A 11 17.28 23.07 -48.20
N PRO A 12 18.41 23.34 -47.52
CA PRO A 12 19.55 22.43 -47.51
C PRO A 12 19.34 21.26 -46.52
N GLY A 13 19.44 20.04 -47.05
CA GLY A 13 19.51 18.82 -46.24
C GLY A 13 20.83 18.70 -45.47
N ARG A 14 20.84 17.82 -44.46
CA ARG A 14 22.03 17.56 -43.62
C ARG A 14 23.11 16.84 -44.43
N HIS A 15 24.35 17.31 -44.31
CA HIS A 15 25.49 16.71 -45.00
C HIS A 15 25.77 15.27 -44.55
N SER A 16 26.00 14.41 -45.56
CA SER A 16 26.59 13.08 -45.41
C SER A 16 28.09 13.18 -45.16
N LEU A 17 28.60 12.34 -44.24
CA LEU A 17 29.99 11.90 -44.19
C LEU A 17 30.05 10.40 -43.90
N LEU A 18 29.73 9.59 -44.90
CA LEU A 18 30.02 8.15 -44.94
C LEU A 18 31.05 7.86 -46.04
N SER A 19 32.32 7.75 -45.66
CA SER A 19 33.38 7.21 -46.53
C SER A 19 34.44 6.49 -45.67
N GLY A 20 34.30 5.17 -45.55
CA GLY A 20 35.22 4.31 -44.82
C GLY A 20 34.95 2.82 -45.04
N PRO A 21 35.88 1.90 -44.70
CA PRO A 21 35.92 0.53 -45.25
C PRO A 21 34.79 -0.44 -44.85
N TRP A 22 33.85 0.00 -44.02
CA TRP A 22 32.85 -0.85 -43.37
C TRP A 22 31.78 -1.43 -44.32
N LEU A 23 31.59 -0.85 -45.50
CA LEU A 23 30.60 -1.31 -46.49
C LEU A 23 30.91 -2.68 -47.12
N GLN A 24 32.14 -3.20 -47.02
CA GLN A 24 32.49 -4.53 -47.57
C GLN A 24 32.43 -5.68 -46.54
N VAL A 25 32.32 -5.38 -45.23
CA VAL A 25 32.12 -6.41 -44.20
C VAL A 25 30.64 -6.78 -44.06
N ALA A 26 29.74 -5.81 -44.23
CA ALA A 26 28.29 -6.01 -44.17
C ALA A 26 27.74 -7.00 -45.24
N ALA A 27 28.49 -7.24 -46.32
CA ALA A 27 28.07 -8.08 -47.45
C ALA A 27 28.49 -9.56 -47.33
N ARG A 28 29.06 -10.02 -46.20
CA ARG A 28 29.54 -11.41 -46.03
C ARG A 28 28.87 -12.21 -44.90
N HIS A 29 27.90 -11.64 -44.18
CA HIS A 29 27.18 -12.32 -43.09
C HIS A 29 25.65 -12.32 -43.25
N SER A 30 25.15 -12.18 -44.48
CA SER A 30 23.73 -12.23 -44.82
C SER A 30 23.29 -13.60 -45.37
N SER A 31 23.65 -14.70 -44.69
CA SER A 31 23.22 -16.07 -45.08
C SER A 31 23.40 -17.16 -44.01
N VAL A 32 23.21 -16.85 -42.73
CA VAL A 32 22.96 -17.87 -41.69
C VAL A 32 21.73 -17.41 -40.92
N GLU A 33 20.57 -17.93 -41.30
CA GLU A 33 19.33 -17.59 -40.62
C GLU A 33 19.31 -18.29 -39.26
N SER A 34 19.59 -17.50 -38.23
CA SER A 34 19.88 -18.01 -36.92
C SER A 34 18.56 -18.27 -36.17
N ALA A 35 18.06 -19.50 -36.25
CA ALA A 35 16.97 -20.05 -35.42
C ALA A 35 17.10 -19.70 -33.91
N PRO A 36 15.99 -19.79 -33.16
CA PRO A 36 15.87 -19.12 -31.87
C PRO A 36 16.65 -19.81 -30.73
N VAL A 37 17.21 -19.03 -29.81
CA VAL A 37 17.74 -19.56 -28.54
C VAL A 37 16.62 -20.12 -27.69
N ARG A 38 16.86 -21.31 -27.16
CA ARG A 38 16.00 -22.05 -26.23
C ARG A 38 16.22 -21.53 -24.82
N ALA A 39 15.35 -20.65 -24.35
CA ALA A 39 15.43 -20.03 -23.04
C ALA A 39 14.51 -20.71 -22.02
N VAL A 40 15.05 -21.08 -20.86
CA VAL A 40 14.25 -21.36 -19.65
C VAL A 40 14.24 -20.12 -18.75
N TRP A 41 13.06 -19.80 -18.21
CA TRP A 41 12.86 -18.62 -17.37
C TRP A 41 12.61 -19.01 -15.92
N VAL A 42 13.46 -18.60 -14.98
CA VAL A 42 13.29 -18.84 -13.54
C VAL A 42 12.80 -17.55 -12.90
N SER A 43 11.52 -17.50 -12.54
CA SER A 43 10.89 -16.31 -11.96
C SER A 43 9.55 -16.61 -11.31
N PHE A 44 9.16 -15.79 -10.33
CA PHE A 44 7.78 -15.74 -9.84
C PHE A 44 7.10 -14.37 -10.04
N ASP A 45 7.82 -13.32 -10.48
CA ASP A 45 7.38 -11.93 -10.37
C ASP A 45 7.05 -11.23 -11.72
N THR A 46 6.37 -10.09 -11.61
CA THR A 46 5.95 -9.27 -12.77
C THR A 46 7.11 -8.68 -13.56
N ILE A 47 8.30 -8.51 -12.96
CA ILE A 47 9.49 -8.01 -13.66
C ILE A 47 10.03 -9.13 -14.56
N GLY A 48 10.24 -10.33 -13.99
CA GLY A 48 10.64 -11.51 -14.75
C GLY A 48 9.63 -11.88 -15.83
N ARG A 49 8.33 -11.78 -15.56
CA ARG A 49 7.29 -11.95 -16.60
C ARG A 49 7.38 -10.90 -17.72
N GLY A 50 7.64 -9.64 -17.38
CA GLY A 50 7.86 -8.58 -18.38
C GLY A 50 9.09 -8.85 -19.26
N CYS A 51 10.21 -9.25 -18.64
CA CYS A 51 11.44 -9.61 -19.36
C CYS A 51 11.27 -10.86 -20.24
N LEU A 52 10.50 -11.86 -19.79
CA LEU A 52 10.17 -13.06 -20.58
C LEU A 52 9.45 -12.68 -21.88
N LEU A 53 8.42 -11.83 -21.79
CA LEU A 53 7.65 -11.39 -22.95
C LEU A 53 8.53 -10.60 -23.93
N ALA A 54 9.38 -9.69 -23.44
CA ALA A 54 10.33 -8.95 -24.27
C ALA A 54 11.39 -9.84 -24.95
N ALA A 55 11.86 -10.90 -24.26
CA ALA A 55 12.76 -11.89 -24.85
C ALA A 55 12.08 -12.69 -25.96
N ARG A 56 10.81 -13.07 -25.77
CA ARG A 56 9.99 -13.74 -26.79
C ARG A 56 9.75 -12.85 -28.01
N GLU A 57 9.43 -11.57 -27.79
CA GLU A 57 9.28 -10.56 -28.85
C GLU A 57 10.60 -10.32 -29.62
N SER A 58 11.74 -10.47 -28.94
CA SER A 58 13.07 -10.40 -29.56
C SER A 58 13.48 -11.67 -30.33
N GLY A 59 12.67 -12.73 -30.27
CA GLY A 59 12.86 -13.98 -31.02
C GLY A 59 13.37 -15.18 -30.22
N ALA A 60 13.41 -15.13 -28.88
CA ALA A 60 13.76 -16.31 -28.07
C ALA A 60 12.62 -17.34 -28.01
N GLU A 61 12.96 -18.64 -28.12
CA GLU A 61 12.04 -19.74 -27.85
C GLU A 61 11.98 -19.95 -26.34
N ILE A 62 10.88 -19.56 -25.69
CA ILE A 62 10.67 -19.85 -24.27
C ILE A 62 10.25 -21.32 -24.13
N VAL A 63 11.20 -22.18 -23.75
CA VAL A 63 11.02 -23.64 -23.71
C VAL A 63 10.53 -24.16 -22.35
N GLY A 64 10.52 -23.29 -21.33
CA GLY A 64 9.81 -23.51 -20.09
C GLY A 64 10.03 -22.41 -19.06
N VAL A 65 9.22 -22.45 -18.01
CA VAL A 65 9.26 -21.51 -16.88
C VAL A 65 9.40 -22.31 -15.59
N VAL A 66 10.33 -21.94 -14.72
CA VAL A 66 10.44 -22.41 -13.34
C VAL A 66 9.86 -21.33 -12.42
N THR A 67 8.87 -21.68 -11.60
CA THR A 67 8.17 -20.73 -10.72
C THR A 67 7.82 -21.36 -9.37
N LEU A 68 7.28 -20.56 -8.44
CA LEU A 68 6.84 -21.04 -7.13
C LEU A 68 5.49 -21.77 -7.23
N PRO A 69 5.25 -22.82 -6.42
CA PRO A 69 4.04 -23.61 -6.46
C PRO A 69 2.82 -22.89 -5.87
N GLY A 70 1.65 -23.21 -6.42
CA GLY A 70 0.36 -22.92 -5.80
C GLY A 70 -0.20 -21.52 -6.12
N PRO A 71 -1.27 -21.09 -5.41
CA PRO A 71 -1.91 -19.81 -5.68
C PRO A 71 -0.96 -18.65 -5.36
N ILE A 72 -1.09 -17.55 -6.10
CA ILE A 72 -0.35 -16.30 -5.87
C ILE A 72 -0.51 -15.86 -4.42
N ASP A 73 0.61 -15.78 -3.68
CA ASP A 73 0.65 -15.28 -2.31
C ASP A 73 0.56 -13.74 -2.34
N PRO A 74 -0.52 -13.12 -1.80
CA PRO A 74 -0.67 -11.67 -1.81
C PRO A 74 0.41 -10.94 -0.98
N ASN A 75 1.14 -11.65 -0.12
CA ASN A 75 2.25 -11.08 0.66
C ASN A 75 3.58 -11.12 -0.10
N ARG A 76 3.65 -11.86 -1.22
CA ARG A 76 4.85 -11.96 -2.04
C ARG A 76 4.85 -10.87 -3.11
N SER A 77 5.61 -9.80 -2.83
CA SER A 77 5.70 -8.63 -3.71
C SER A 77 5.92 -9.02 -5.17
N GLY A 78 5.01 -8.56 -6.04
CA GLY A 78 5.09 -8.76 -7.48
C GLY A 78 4.75 -10.16 -7.99
N GLN A 79 4.36 -11.14 -7.16
CA GLN A 79 4.08 -12.50 -7.64
C GLN A 79 2.94 -12.52 -8.69
N CYS A 80 3.13 -13.26 -9.78
CA CYS A 80 2.15 -13.39 -10.86
C CYS A 80 2.15 -14.81 -11.47
N SER A 81 1.09 -15.15 -12.20
CA SER A 81 0.99 -16.40 -12.96
C SER A 81 1.75 -16.34 -14.29
N PHE A 82 2.28 -17.50 -14.70
CA PHE A 82 2.92 -17.75 -15.99
C PHE A 82 2.14 -18.77 -16.84
N ASP A 83 0.93 -19.16 -16.43
CA ASP A 83 0.12 -20.21 -17.09
C ASP A 83 -0.25 -19.85 -18.54
N ASP A 84 -0.38 -18.55 -18.83
CA ASP A 84 -0.75 -18.02 -20.14
C ASP A 84 0.44 -17.82 -21.09
N VAL A 85 1.68 -18.11 -20.64
CA VAL A 85 2.89 -17.99 -21.46
C VAL A 85 2.94 -19.05 -22.57
N GLY A 86 2.24 -20.17 -22.43
CA GLY A 86 2.21 -21.23 -23.45
C GLY A 86 3.55 -21.97 -23.58
N ALA A 87 4.27 -22.11 -22.48
CA ALA A 87 5.46 -22.94 -22.31
C ALA A 87 5.24 -23.88 -21.10
N PRO A 88 5.96 -25.02 -21.00
CA PRO A 88 5.91 -25.88 -19.81
C PRO A 88 6.24 -25.09 -18.54
N VAL A 89 5.40 -25.22 -17.50
CA VAL A 89 5.64 -24.63 -16.18
C VAL A 89 6.11 -25.72 -15.22
N VAL A 90 7.22 -25.48 -14.54
CA VAL A 90 7.81 -26.30 -13.49
C VAL A 90 7.65 -25.54 -12.18
N GLU A 91 6.65 -25.93 -11.38
CA GLU A 91 6.45 -25.40 -10.03
C GLU A 91 7.46 -26.05 -9.07
N THR A 92 8.17 -25.25 -8.26
CA THR A 92 9.11 -25.76 -7.26
C THR A 92 9.37 -24.81 -6.09
N ASP A 93 9.53 -25.38 -4.90
CA ASP A 93 9.98 -24.68 -3.70
C ASP A 93 11.51 -24.61 -3.57
N ASP A 94 12.28 -25.40 -4.35
CA ASP A 94 13.75 -25.32 -4.43
C ASP A 94 14.25 -25.50 -5.87
N VAL A 95 14.87 -24.44 -6.41
CA VAL A 95 15.43 -24.44 -7.77
C VAL A 95 16.56 -25.47 -7.93
N ASN A 96 17.20 -25.86 -6.82
CA ASN A 96 18.29 -26.82 -6.76
C ASN A 96 17.84 -28.24 -6.40
N ALA A 97 16.54 -28.49 -6.23
CA ALA A 97 16.05 -29.85 -6.00
C ALA A 97 16.37 -30.75 -7.20
N PRO A 98 16.74 -32.03 -6.99
CA PRO A 98 17.02 -32.97 -8.08
C PRO A 98 15.92 -33.02 -9.14
N GLU A 99 14.66 -32.99 -8.70
CA GLU A 99 13.47 -33.02 -9.55
C GLU A 99 13.36 -31.76 -10.42
N THR A 100 13.69 -30.58 -9.89
CA THR A 100 13.77 -29.33 -10.67
C THR A 100 14.89 -29.42 -11.70
N ILE A 101 16.07 -29.89 -11.29
CA ILE A 101 17.25 -30.02 -12.14
C ILE A 101 16.96 -30.99 -13.30
N GLU A 102 16.34 -32.14 -13.04
CA GLU A 102 15.92 -33.09 -14.07
C GLU A 102 14.86 -32.51 -15.01
N ALA A 103 13.85 -31.82 -14.47
CA ALA A 103 12.81 -31.17 -15.28
C ALA A 103 13.40 -30.11 -16.22
N VAL A 104 14.27 -29.23 -15.73
CA VAL A 104 14.94 -28.19 -16.56
C VAL A 104 15.91 -28.82 -17.56
N ARG A 105 16.67 -29.87 -17.16
CA ARG A 105 17.55 -30.62 -18.06
C ARG A 105 16.80 -31.22 -19.25
N ALA A 106 15.59 -31.75 -19.02
CA ALA A 106 14.75 -32.32 -20.06
C ALA A 106 14.29 -31.29 -21.11
N LEU A 107 14.20 -30.00 -20.75
CA LEU A 107 13.84 -28.93 -21.69
C LEU A 107 14.96 -28.58 -22.67
N ARG A 108 16.21 -28.97 -22.36
CA ARG A 108 17.43 -28.66 -23.13
C ARG A 108 17.53 -27.16 -23.47
N PRO A 109 17.72 -26.28 -22.46
CA PRO A 109 17.94 -24.86 -22.68
C PRO A 109 19.34 -24.58 -23.24
N ASP A 110 19.45 -23.63 -24.15
CA ASP A 110 20.72 -23.01 -24.53
C ASP A 110 21.12 -21.96 -23.49
N ALA A 111 20.13 -21.26 -22.93
CA ALA A 111 20.29 -20.23 -21.90
C ALA A 111 19.23 -20.36 -20.80
N ILE A 112 19.57 -20.01 -19.57
CA ILE A 112 18.62 -19.86 -18.46
C ILE A 112 18.66 -18.42 -17.93
N PHE A 113 17.51 -17.81 -17.69
CA PHE A 113 17.39 -16.47 -17.11
C PHE A 113 16.79 -16.55 -15.72
N VAL A 114 17.54 -16.13 -14.70
CA VAL A 114 17.14 -16.09 -13.29
C VAL A 114 16.80 -14.66 -12.91
N ILE A 115 15.51 -14.32 -12.90
CA ILE A 115 15.02 -12.94 -12.74
C ILE A 115 13.89 -12.94 -11.70
N GLY A 116 14.05 -12.17 -10.63
CA GLY A 116 13.04 -12.15 -9.56
C GLY A 116 12.95 -13.49 -8.81
N TRP A 117 14.08 -14.17 -8.61
CA TRP A 117 14.18 -15.40 -7.83
C TRP A 117 15.04 -15.18 -6.57
N SER A 118 14.63 -15.73 -5.43
CA SER A 118 15.26 -15.43 -4.14
C SER A 118 16.36 -16.41 -3.70
N GLN A 119 16.48 -17.55 -4.39
CA GLN A 119 17.45 -18.59 -4.06
C GLN A 119 18.68 -18.49 -4.96
N LEU A 120 19.84 -18.87 -4.43
CA LEU A 120 21.06 -19.01 -5.21
C LEU A 120 21.01 -20.32 -5.98
N VAL A 121 21.31 -20.27 -7.27
CA VAL A 121 21.47 -21.47 -8.11
C VAL A 121 22.87 -22.06 -7.88
N ARG A 122 22.93 -23.39 -7.76
CA ARG A 122 24.16 -24.15 -7.51
C ARG A 122 24.78 -24.67 -8.82
N ALA A 123 26.01 -25.18 -8.73
CA ALA A 123 26.78 -25.68 -9.88
C ALA A 123 25.99 -26.63 -10.80
N ASP A 124 25.24 -27.57 -10.24
CA ASP A 124 24.45 -28.55 -11.03
C ASP A 124 23.32 -27.89 -11.85
N PHE A 125 22.78 -26.77 -11.38
CA PHE A 125 21.78 -25.97 -12.08
C PHE A 125 22.42 -25.00 -13.07
N ILE A 126 23.55 -24.40 -12.71
CA ILE A 126 24.36 -23.55 -13.62
C ILE A 126 24.81 -24.36 -14.85
N ALA A 127 25.20 -25.62 -14.66
CA ALA A 127 25.61 -26.53 -15.73
C ALA A 127 24.47 -27.02 -16.65
N LEU A 128 23.22 -26.55 -16.48
CA LEU A 128 22.08 -26.93 -17.33
C LEU A 128 22.00 -26.18 -18.65
N ALA A 129 22.63 -25.00 -18.75
CA ALA A 129 22.64 -24.16 -19.94
C ALA A 129 24.06 -24.09 -20.54
N PRO A 130 24.35 -24.76 -21.68
CA PRO A 130 25.67 -24.75 -22.29
C PRO A 130 26.12 -23.39 -22.83
N GLY A 131 25.17 -22.48 -23.10
CA GLY A 131 25.47 -21.10 -23.50
C GLY A 131 25.83 -20.24 -22.31
N ALA A 132 24.87 -20.01 -21.39
CA ALA A 132 25.07 -19.32 -20.12
C ALA A 132 23.82 -19.39 -19.22
N VAL A 133 24.02 -19.16 -17.92
CA VAL A 133 22.94 -18.77 -17.00
C VAL A 133 23.09 -17.29 -16.70
N TYR A 134 22.02 -16.51 -16.85
CA TYR A 134 22.00 -15.06 -16.65
C TYR A 134 21.19 -14.66 -15.42
N GLY A 135 21.71 -13.74 -14.63
CA GLY A 135 21.01 -13.06 -13.55
C GLY A 135 20.68 -11.62 -13.92
N MET A 136 19.61 -11.08 -13.33
CA MET A 136 19.27 -9.67 -13.42
C MET A 136 19.25 -9.00 -12.04
N HIS A 137 20.05 -7.95 -11.87
CA HIS A 137 20.08 -7.14 -10.64
C HIS A 137 19.56 -5.72 -10.89
N PRO A 138 18.59 -5.19 -10.11
CA PRO A 138 17.98 -3.88 -10.34
C PRO A 138 18.78 -2.71 -9.73
N THR A 139 20.11 -2.77 -9.83
CA THR A 139 21.02 -1.61 -9.68
C THR A 139 22.16 -1.70 -10.70
N LEU A 140 23.01 -0.67 -10.77
CA LEU A 140 24.29 -0.72 -11.50
C LEU A 140 25.35 -1.45 -10.66
N LEU A 141 25.48 -2.77 -10.85
CA LEU A 141 26.57 -3.56 -10.24
C LEU A 141 27.95 -2.96 -10.59
N PRO A 142 28.94 -3.04 -9.67
CA PRO A 142 28.90 -3.72 -8.37
C PRO A 142 28.23 -2.89 -7.24
N ARG A 143 27.68 -1.69 -7.52
CA ARG A 143 27.08 -0.83 -6.50
C ARG A 143 25.74 -1.39 -6.03
N HIS A 144 25.53 -1.43 -4.70
CA HIS A 144 24.30 -1.93 -4.07
C HIS A 144 23.93 -3.37 -4.50
N ARG A 145 24.93 -4.24 -4.64
CA ARG A 145 24.76 -5.70 -4.80
C ARG A 145 24.11 -6.34 -3.57
N GLY A 146 23.52 -7.52 -3.72
CA GLY A 146 22.90 -8.27 -2.64
C GLY A 146 21.43 -7.94 -2.41
N ARG A 147 20.90 -8.36 -1.25
CA ARG A 147 19.44 -8.37 -0.99
C ARG A 147 18.84 -6.98 -0.81
N ALA A 148 17.55 -6.86 -1.14
CA ALA A 148 16.76 -5.63 -1.09
C ALA A 148 17.34 -4.43 -1.90
N PRO A 149 17.80 -4.62 -3.15
CA PRO A 149 18.44 -3.56 -3.95
C PRO A 149 17.55 -2.35 -4.26
N ILE A 150 16.25 -2.58 -4.47
CA ILE A 150 15.27 -1.52 -4.73
C ILE A 150 15.03 -0.67 -3.46
N PRO A 151 14.70 -1.26 -2.29
CA PRO A 151 14.71 -0.53 -1.02
C PRO A 151 15.99 0.25 -0.75
N TRP A 152 17.17 -0.35 -0.93
CA TRP A 152 18.44 0.35 -0.72
C TRP A 152 18.67 1.52 -1.69
N THR A 153 18.26 1.38 -2.97
CA THR A 153 18.28 2.49 -3.94
C THR A 153 17.44 3.67 -3.48
N ILE A 154 16.25 3.40 -2.93
CA ILE A 154 15.33 4.42 -2.40
C ILE A 154 15.90 5.05 -1.13
N LEU A 155 16.32 4.25 -0.16
CA LEU A 155 16.87 4.70 1.13
C LEU A 155 18.17 5.48 0.98
N SER A 156 19.04 5.12 0.04
CA SER A 156 20.25 5.89 -0.30
C SER A 156 19.98 7.17 -1.09
N GLY A 157 18.71 7.48 -1.40
CA GLY A 157 18.31 8.74 -2.05
C GLY A 157 18.88 8.95 -3.45
N LEU A 158 19.29 7.88 -4.12
CA LEU A 158 20.00 7.93 -5.40
C LEU A 158 19.13 8.61 -6.47
N ALA A 159 19.71 9.55 -7.23
CA ALA A 159 19.03 10.17 -8.38
C ALA A 159 19.04 9.26 -9.62
N ARG A 160 19.95 8.29 -9.67
CA ARG A 160 20.17 7.36 -10.78
C ARG A 160 20.50 5.98 -10.22
N THR A 161 19.90 4.96 -10.79
CA THR A 161 20.19 3.54 -10.54
C THR A 161 20.33 2.87 -11.91
N GLY A 162 20.13 1.56 -12.02
CA GLY A 162 20.03 0.89 -13.31
C GLY A 162 19.53 -0.53 -13.19
N VAL A 163 19.58 -1.25 -14.30
CA VAL A 163 19.41 -2.70 -14.35
C VAL A 163 20.69 -3.29 -14.93
N THR A 164 21.22 -4.31 -14.28
CA THR A 164 22.36 -5.09 -14.75
C THR A 164 21.90 -6.49 -15.16
N LEU A 165 22.25 -6.89 -16.39
CA LEU A 165 22.30 -8.29 -16.80
C LEU A 165 23.73 -8.80 -16.60
N PHE A 166 23.88 -9.92 -15.91
CA PHE A 166 25.19 -10.54 -15.63
C PHE A 166 25.11 -12.06 -15.80
N GLU A 167 26.25 -12.70 -16.00
CA GLU A 167 26.35 -14.16 -16.08
C GLU A 167 26.55 -14.75 -14.67
N ILE A 168 25.84 -15.83 -14.35
CA ILE A 168 25.95 -16.58 -13.09
C ILE A 168 26.92 -17.73 -13.32
N VAL A 169 28.20 -17.49 -13.06
CA VAL A 169 29.30 -18.46 -13.23
C VAL A 169 29.53 -19.33 -11.99
N ASP A 170 29.07 -18.88 -10.83
CA ASP A 170 29.22 -19.56 -9.55
C ASP A 170 28.05 -19.21 -8.59
N PRO A 171 27.85 -19.93 -7.46
CA PRO A 171 26.72 -19.72 -6.56
C PRO A 171 26.72 -18.40 -5.76
N THR A 172 27.70 -17.51 -5.95
CA THR A 172 27.81 -16.24 -5.24
C THR A 172 26.83 -15.21 -5.82
N ALA A 173 26.03 -14.58 -4.96
CA ALA A 173 25.06 -13.56 -5.34
C ALA A 173 25.72 -12.40 -6.13
N ASP A 174 25.19 -12.09 -7.32
CA ASP A 174 25.52 -10.88 -8.10
C ASP A 174 27.03 -10.67 -8.32
N SER A 175 27.79 -11.75 -8.60
CA SER A 175 29.26 -11.76 -8.64
C SER A 175 29.87 -11.79 -10.05
N GLY A 176 29.18 -12.41 -11.02
CA GLY A 176 29.79 -12.78 -12.30
C GLY A 176 29.85 -11.65 -13.34
N PRO A 177 30.39 -11.95 -14.54
CA PRO A 177 30.63 -10.97 -15.60
C PRO A 177 29.38 -10.18 -16.00
N ILE A 178 29.51 -8.86 -16.11
CA ILE A 178 28.43 -7.98 -16.57
C ILE A 178 28.29 -8.13 -18.09
N VAL A 179 27.10 -8.55 -18.53
CA VAL A 179 26.74 -8.70 -19.95
C VAL A 179 26.24 -7.37 -20.51
N GLY A 180 25.49 -6.60 -19.71
CA GLY A 180 24.99 -5.29 -20.09
C GLY A 180 24.36 -4.54 -18.93
N GLN A 181 24.39 -3.20 -19.02
CA GLN A 181 23.78 -2.30 -18.04
C GLN A 181 22.99 -1.20 -18.71
N VAL A 182 21.83 -0.89 -18.15
CA VAL A 182 21.02 0.28 -18.52
C VAL A 182 20.85 1.15 -17.28
N GLU A 183 21.31 2.39 -17.35
CA GLU A 183 21.09 3.38 -16.30
C GLU A 183 19.66 3.90 -16.35
N VAL A 184 18.99 3.92 -15.19
CA VAL A 184 17.60 4.34 -15.04
C VAL A 184 17.55 5.51 -14.07
N ALA A 185 16.85 6.58 -14.45
CA ALA A 185 16.59 7.69 -13.53
C ALA A 185 15.70 7.19 -12.38
N ALA A 186 16.26 7.15 -11.16
CA ALA A 186 15.51 6.90 -9.95
C ALA A 186 14.66 8.14 -9.66
N ARG A 187 13.49 8.22 -10.31
CA ARG A 187 12.58 9.37 -10.18
C ARG A 187 12.19 9.54 -8.73
N ARG A 188 12.67 10.61 -8.09
CA ARG A 188 11.96 11.20 -6.94
C ARG A 188 10.51 11.44 -7.38
N ALA A 189 9.56 10.92 -6.61
CA ALA A 189 8.17 11.29 -6.76
C ALA A 189 8.06 12.80 -6.51
N ARG A 190 7.93 13.60 -7.58
CA ARG A 190 7.56 15.01 -7.41
C ARG A 190 6.13 15.04 -6.87
N PRO A 191 5.86 15.79 -5.79
CA PRO A 191 4.48 16.11 -5.44
C PRO A 191 3.79 16.70 -6.66
N ARG A 192 2.62 16.17 -7.02
CA ARG A 192 1.77 16.81 -8.03
C ARG A 192 1.29 18.14 -7.45
N ALA A 193 1.86 19.25 -7.91
CA ALA A 193 1.22 20.55 -7.75
C ALA A 193 -0.19 20.45 -8.36
N ARG A 194 -1.23 20.53 -7.52
CA ARG A 194 -2.59 20.70 -8.01
C ARG A 194 -2.66 22.09 -8.65
N ALA A 195 -3.02 22.16 -9.92
CA ALA A 195 -3.41 23.43 -10.53
C ALA A 195 -4.64 23.95 -9.78
N ALA A 196 -4.53 25.13 -9.18
CA ALA A 196 -5.63 25.78 -8.52
C ALA A 196 -6.59 26.37 -9.57
N ALA A 197 -7.73 25.72 -9.79
CA ALA A 197 -8.89 26.40 -10.36
C ALA A 197 -9.40 27.40 -9.31
N GLY A 198 -9.58 28.66 -9.71
CA GLY A 198 -9.58 29.78 -8.76
C GLY A 198 -10.91 30.05 -8.05
N VAL A 199 -10.79 30.85 -6.98
CA VAL A 199 -11.85 31.74 -6.47
C VAL A 199 -11.25 33.13 -6.48
N GLY A 200 -11.90 34.08 -7.16
CA GLY A 200 -11.30 35.37 -7.48
C GLY A 200 -11.43 36.42 -6.37
N HIS A 201 -10.41 37.28 -6.28
CA HIS A 201 -10.60 38.67 -5.87
C HIS A 201 -10.00 39.58 -6.92
N ARG A 202 -10.75 40.63 -7.27
CA ARG A 202 -10.32 41.67 -8.22
C ARG A 202 -9.58 42.73 -7.45
N HIS A 203 -8.47 43.21 -7.99
CA HIS A 203 -8.13 44.63 -7.94
C HIS A 203 -7.44 45.00 -9.25
N GLU A 204 -7.82 46.16 -9.78
CA GLU A 204 -7.35 46.70 -11.05
C GLU A 204 -6.05 47.47 -10.83
N ASP A 205 -5.05 47.29 -11.71
CA ASP A 205 -4.48 48.37 -12.51
C ASP A 205 -3.58 47.79 -13.63
N SER A 206 -3.53 48.49 -14.77
CA SER A 206 -2.97 48.04 -16.07
C SER A 206 -1.69 48.84 -16.43
N PRO A 207 -1.04 48.72 -17.63
CA PRO A 207 -1.22 47.79 -18.76
C PRO A 207 0.11 47.14 -19.29
N GLY A 208 0.04 46.17 -20.22
CA GLY A 208 1.25 45.71 -20.93
C GLY A 208 1.12 44.54 -21.94
N SER A 209 0.81 44.88 -23.21
CA SER A 209 0.92 44.05 -24.44
C SER A 209 0.08 42.76 -24.60
N GLU A 210 -0.83 42.82 -25.57
CA GLU A 210 -1.52 41.69 -26.24
C GLU A 210 -0.54 40.95 -27.18
N THR A 211 -0.69 39.66 -27.50
CA THR A 211 -1.58 39.17 -28.58
C THR A 211 -1.46 37.64 -28.75
N GLY A 212 -2.52 36.98 -29.26
CA GLY A 212 -2.37 35.73 -30.03
C GLY A 212 -2.74 34.41 -29.33
N GLU A 213 -3.99 34.27 -28.90
CA GLU A 213 -4.56 32.93 -28.67
C GLU A 213 -4.79 32.19 -29.99
N HIS A 214 -4.44 30.89 -30.03
CA HIS A 214 -5.08 29.92 -30.92
C HIS A 214 -5.59 28.75 -30.09
N MET A 215 -6.91 28.62 -29.97
CA MET A 215 -7.53 27.45 -29.38
C MET A 215 -7.42 26.24 -30.32
N ALA A 216 -7.03 25.10 -29.75
CA ALA A 216 -7.24 23.78 -30.35
C ALA A 216 -7.67 22.80 -29.24
N GLU A 217 -8.66 21.97 -29.57
CA GLU A 217 -9.53 21.21 -28.68
C GLU A 217 -8.84 20.24 -27.71
N ALA A 218 -9.56 19.90 -26.63
CA ALA A 218 -9.12 18.92 -25.65
C ALA A 218 -9.23 17.47 -26.18
N ASP A 219 -8.12 16.72 -26.22
CA ASP A 219 -8.14 15.26 -26.34
C ASP A 219 -7.90 14.60 -24.96
N VAL A 220 -8.81 13.72 -24.56
CA VAL A 220 -8.84 13.05 -23.26
C VAL A 220 -7.96 11.80 -23.33
N ARG A 221 -6.68 11.91 -22.97
CA ARG A 221 -5.80 10.73 -22.82
C ARG A 221 -5.16 10.62 -21.44
N ARG A 222 -5.58 9.57 -20.72
CA ARG A 222 -4.90 9.05 -19.52
C ARG A 222 -3.41 8.85 -19.83
N ARG A 223 -2.52 9.52 -19.09
CA ARG A 223 -1.09 9.19 -19.12
C ARG A 223 -0.76 8.20 -18.01
N ASP A 224 -0.50 6.98 -18.44
CA ASP A 224 0.01 5.87 -17.63
C ASP A 224 1.36 6.23 -16.99
N HIS A 225 1.55 5.90 -15.71
CA HIS A 225 2.85 5.98 -15.04
C HIS A 225 3.51 4.61 -15.01
N ARG A 226 3.98 4.12 -16.16
CA ARG A 226 4.74 2.86 -16.24
C ARG A 226 6.23 3.09 -15.94
N LEU A 227 6.71 2.54 -14.82
CA LEU A 227 8.06 2.01 -14.76
C LEU A 227 7.98 0.58 -15.33
N GLY A 228 8.17 0.44 -16.64
CA GLY A 228 7.96 -0.84 -17.33
C GLY A 228 7.53 -0.68 -18.79
N ASP A 229 8.21 0.18 -19.55
CA ASP A 229 8.15 0.12 -21.01
C ASP A 229 9.32 -0.76 -21.49
N ALA A 230 9.02 -2.02 -21.81
CA ALA A 230 10.01 -3.02 -22.17
C ALA A 230 10.50 -2.90 -23.63
N GLY A 231 9.89 -2.02 -24.44
CA GLY A 231 10.20 -1.84 -25.86
C GLY A 231 11.59 -1.24 -26.19
N ALA A 232 12.47 -1.11 -25.20
CA ALA A 232 13.79 -0.48 -25.33
C ALA A 232 14.97 -1.47 -25.41
N LEU A 233 14.74 -2.79 -25.37
CA LEU A 233 15.78 -3.82 -25.25
C LEU A 233 15.66 -4.90 -26.35
N PRO A 234 16.37 -4.75 -27.50
CA PRO A 234 16.44 -5.78 -28.53
C PRO A 234 17.54 -6.81 -28.22
N LEU A 235 17.16 -8.06 -27.92
CA LEU A 235 18.10 -9.18 -27.66
C LEU A 235 17.92 -10.30 -28.69
N ARG A 236 18.71 -10.29 -29.77
CA ARG A 236 18.76 -11.38 -30.77
C ARG A 236 19.80 -12.43 -30.38
N LEU A 237 19.44 -13.71 -30.46
CA LEU A 237 20.34 -14.86 -30.26
C LEU A 237 20.01 -16.00 -31.26
N GLY A 238 21.00 -16.83 -31.60
CA GLY A 238 20.96 -17.83 -32.69
C GLY A 238 21.14 -19.32 -32.29
N PRO A 239 21.20 -20.28 -33.24
CA PRO A 239 20.85 -21.70 -32.99
C PRO A 239 21.97 -22.73 -33.14
N GLY A 240 21.63 -23.95 -32.73
CA GLY A 240 21.71 -25.15 -33.57
C GLY A 240 20.50 -26.06 -33.33
N SER A 241 20.00 -26.77 -34.34
CA SER A 241 18.81 -27.65 -34.22
C SER A 241 19.05 -29.04 -34.82
N ASP A 242 18.35 -30.06 -34.31
CA ASP A 242 17.96 -31.24 -35.09
C ASP A 242 16.68 -31.92 -34.51
N PRO A 243 15.69 -32.35 -35.31
CA PRO A 243 14.37 -32.73 -34.80
C PRO A 243 14.00 -34.21 -35.01
N ALA A 244 13.98 -35.00 -33.94
CA ALA A 244 13.20 -36.25 -33.90
C ALA A 244 12.83 -36.67 -32.47
N LEU A 245 11.52 -36.69 -32.16
CA LEU A 245 10.75 -37.78 -31.52
C LEU A 245 9.49 -37.24 -30.78
N PRO A 246 8.40 -38.03 -30.65
CA PRO A 246 7.06 -37.50 -30.39
C PRO A 246 6.52 -37.77 -28.98
N GLY A 247 5.41 -37.09 -28.66
CA GLY A 247 4.28 -37.73 -27.96
C GLY A 247 4.33 -37.76 -26.42
N ARG A 248 3.63 -36.80 -25.80
CA ARG A 248 3.13 -36.76 -24.41
C ARG A 248 3.29 -38.07 -23.61
N VAL A 249 4.10 -38.04 -22.54
CA VAL A 249 4.00 -38.99 -21.44
C VAL A 249 3.07 -38.42 -20.36
N HIS A 250 2.11 -39.23 -19.91
CA HIS A 250 1.21 -38.90 -18.79
C HIS A 250 1.52 -39.86 -17.65
N LEU A 251 1.86 -39.34 -16.46
CA LEU A 251 2.22 -40.16 -15.30
C LEU A 251 1.06 -40.22 -14.28
N PRO A 252 0.68 -41.41 -13.78
CA PRO A 252 -0.43 -41.56 -12.85
C PRO A 252 -0.02 -41.25 -11.40
N ARG A 253 -0.89 -40.56 -10.66
CA ARG A 253 -0.79 -40.45 -9.19
C ARG A 253 -1.20 -41.77 -8.53
N ARG A 254 -0.43 -42.23 -7.53
CA ARG A 254 -0.83 -43.32 -6.62
C ARG A 254 -1.35 -42.76 -5.30
N GLY A 255 -2.48 -43.29 -4.82
CA GLY A 255 -2.84 -43.28 -3.39
C GLY A 255 -2.11 -44.40 -2.62
N GLU A 256 -2.41 -44.72 -1.36
CA GLU A 256 -3.53 -44.30 -0.49
C GLU A 256 -3.13 -44.41 1.00
N GLY A 257 -3.97 -43.88 1.90
CA GLY A 257 -4.13 -44.39 3.28
C GLY A 257 -4.31 -43.30 4.34
N ARG A 258 -5.31 -43.33 5.24
CA ARG A 258 -6.49 -44.21 5.40
C ARG A 258 -7.66 -43.37 5.97
N ARG A 259 -8.90 -43.80 5.73
CA ARG A 259 -10.11 -43.28 6.41
C ARG A 259 -10.32 -43.95 7.77
N LEU A 260 -10.97 -43.23 8.69
CA LEU A 260 -11.89 -43.81 9.68
C LEU A 260 -13.26 -43.11 9.61
N ALA A 261 -14.28 -43.77 10.17
CA ALA A 261 -15.67 -43.67 9.73
C ALA A 261 -16.44 -42.40 10.19
N ARG A 262 -17.47 -42.05 9.41
CA ARG A 262 -18.65 -41.31 9.87
C ARG A 262 -19.83 -42.29 10.00
N SER A 263 -20.66 -42.13 11.04
CA SER A 263 -21.99 -42.74 11.14
C SER A 263 -23.08 -41.66 11.03
N PRO A 264 -24.22 -41.91 10.36
CA PRO A 264 -25.32 -40.95 10.23
C PRO A 264 -26.60 -41.34 11.02
N GLY A 265 -27.37 -40.34 11.45
CA GLY A 265 -28.77 -40.43 11.87
C GLY A 265 -29.38 -39.02 11.88
N ARG A 266 -30.34 -38.69 11.00
CA ARG A 266 -31.81 -38.69 11.22
C ARG A 266 -32.21 -38.06 12.57
N VAL A 267 -32.80 -36.85 12.63
CA VAL A 267 -34.07 -36.33 12.05
C VAL A 267 -35.34 -36.92 12.69
N GLU A 268 -35.94 -36.14 13.59
CA GLU A 268 -37.37 -35.92 13.91
C GLU A 268 -37.43 -34.95 15.13
N GLY A 269 -38.41 -34.07 15.38
CA GLY A 269 -39.53 -33.59 14.57
C GLY A 269 -40.65 -32.96 15.43
N ARG A 270 -41.08 -31.70 15.14
CA ARG A 270 -42.25 -30.96 15.72
C ARG A 270 -42.09 -30.57 17.21
N GLY A 271 -42.64 -29.48 17.79
CA GLY A 271 -43.52 -28.37 17.38
C GLY A 271 -43.72 -27.41 18.60
N ALA A 272 -44.68 -26.48 18.74
CA ALA A 272 -45.63 -25.83 17.82
C ALA A 272 -46.39 -24.65 18.52
N ARG A 273 -46.58 -23.51 17.83
CA ARG A 273 -47.54 -22.38 18.08
C ARG A 273 -47.35 -21.44 19.31
N GLY A 274 -47.66 -20.15 19.11
CA GLY A 274 -47.89 -19.17 20.19
C GLY A 274 -48.15 -17.73 19.70
N HIS A 275 -49.41 -17.28 19.66
CA HIS A 275 -49.78 -15.88 19.34
C HIS A 275 -49.68 -14.94 20.56
N GLY A 276 -49.42 -13.64 20.34
CA GLY A 276 -49.43 -12.64 21.41
C GLY A 276 -49.43 -11.17 21.00
N ARG A 277 -50.49 -10.68 20.33
CA ARG A 277 -50.70 -9.22 20.16
C ARG A 277 -51.21 -8.59 21.47
N ARG A 278 -50.65 -7.46 21.92
CA ARG A 278 -51.38 -6.44 22.72
C ARG A 278 -50.99 -5.01 22.30
N ARG A 279 -51.94 -4.07 22.43
CA ARG A 279 -51.86 -2.65 22.04
C ARG A 279 -52.27 -1.76 23.23
N ARG A 280 -51.55 -0.63 23.41
CA ARG A 280 -52.04 0.68 23.96
C ARG A 280 -52.57 0.67 25.42
N PRO A 281 -52.84 1.84 26.06
CA PRO A 281 -52.82 3.26 25.64
C PRO A 281 -51.64 4.06 26.28
N GLY A 282 -51.39 5.36 26.05
CA GLY A 282 -52.14 6.42 25.36
C GLY A 282 -52.56 7.53 26.34
N ARG A 283 -51.91 8.71 26.29
CA ARG A 283 -52.31 9.91 27.05
C ARG A 283 -52.08 11.19 26.22
N HIS A 284 -53.07 12.10 26.28
CA HIS A 284 -53.11 13.39 25.58
C HIS A 284 -52.76 14.55 26.53
N VAL A 285 -52.99 15.81 26.08
CA VAL A 285 -53.01 17.09 26.83
C VAL A 285 -51.62 17.78 26.86
N ARG A 286 -51.42 19.05 26.45
CA ARG A 286 -52.33 20.17 26.05
C ARG A 286 -51.66 21.11 25.01
N ARG A 287 -52.46 21.87 24.25
CA ARG A 287 -52.03 23.10 23.54
C ARG A 287 -52.15 24.32 24.47
N GLY A 288 -51.35 25.36 24.23
CA GLY A 288 -51.50 26.71 24.77
C GLY A 288 -50.96 27.75 23.77
N CYS A 289 -51.65 28.87 23.59
CA CYS A 289 -51.33 29.87 22.56
C CYS A 289 -50.65 31.14 23.12
N ALA A 290 -49.73 31.66 22.30
CA ALA A 290 -49.47 33.07 22.00
C ALA A 290 -49.43 34.16 23.11
N ALA A 291 -48.29 34.86 23.16
CA ALA A 291 -48.25 36.33 23.26
C ALA A 291 -47.02 36.85 22.48
N ALA A 292 -47.19 37.95 21.73
CA ALA A 292 -46.13 38.52 20.89
C ALA A 292 -45.75 39.94 21.35
N ARG A 293 -44.47 40.29 21.19
CA ARG A 293 -43.78 41.61 21.22
C ARG A 293 -42.27 41.28 21.44
N GLY A 294 -41.29 41.72 20.68
CA GLY A 294 -41.26 42.51 19.44
C GLY A 294 -39.92 43.27 19.36
N GLY A 295 -39.13 43.10 18.29
CA GLY A 295 -37.92 43.91 18.09
C GLY A 295 -36.79 43.25 17.29
N ARG A 296 -36.52 43.82 16.11
CA ARG A 296 -35.27 43.74 15.32
C ARG A 296 -34.89 42.37 14.75
N ASP A 297 -35.35 42.12 13.53
CA ASP A 297 -34.77 41.09 12.65
C ASP A 297 -33.38 41.53 12.15
N GLU A 298 -32.36 41.35 12.99
CA GLU A 298 -31.02 41.15 12.45
C GLU A 298 -31.03 39.84 11.64
N HIS A 299 -30.65 39.93 10.36
CA HIS A 299 -30.47 38.77 9.48
C HIS A 299 -29.21 38.00 9.89
N ALA A 300 -29.25 37.39 11.08
CA ALA A 300 -28.28 36.41 11.51
C ALA A 300 -28.33 35.25 10.52
N ALA A 301 -27.25 35.10 9.74
CA ALA A 301 -27.06 33.98 8.85
C ALA A 301 -27.17 32.69 9.68
N ARG A 302 -28.31 32.00 9.58
CA ARG A 302 -28.51 30.67 10.15
C ARG A 302 -27.62 29.71 9.38
N GLY A 303 -26.35 29.65 9.81
CA GLY A 303 -25.40 28.64 9.37
C GLY A 303 -26.09 27.29 9.47
N ARG A 304 -26.11 26.57 8.35
CA ARG A 304 -26.63 25.20 8.32
C ARG A 304 -25.85 24.43 9.38
N SER A 305 -26.52 24.01 10.46
CA SER A 305 -25.94 23.11 11.46
C SER A 305 -25.41 21.91 10.68
N ALA A 306 -24.09 21.76 10.66
CA ALA A 306 -23.46 20.62 10.02
C ALA A 306 -23.99 19.37 10.73
N ALA A 307 -24.43 18.37 9.96
CA ALA A 307 -25.02 17.17 10.55
C ALA A 307 -23.97 16.49 11.44
N ARG A 308 -24.34 16.25 12.70
CA ARG A 308 -23.54 15.53 13.70
C ARG A 308 -23.05 14.20 13.11
N MET A 309 -21.74 14.03 12.99
CA MET A 309 -21.13 12.80 12.49
C MET A 309 -21.06 11.75 13.60
N ARG A 310 -21.02 10.47 13.22
CA ARG A 310 -20.64 9.37 14.12
C ARG A 310 -19.18 8.99 13.90
N VAL A 311 -18.41 8.98 14.97
CA VAL A 311 -16.95 8.81 14.98
C VAL A 311 -16.59 7.62 15.88
N LEU A 312 -15.85 6.66 15.32
CA LEU A 312 -15.28 5.55 16.07
C LEU A 312 -13.77 5.73 16.17
N VAL A 313 -13.23 5.74 17.38
CA VAL A 313 -11.80 5.71 17.65
C VAL A 313 -11.48 4.36 18.26
N LEU A 314 -10.59 3.60 17.62
CA LEU A 314 -10.10 2.32 18.11
C LEU A 314 -8.64 2.49 18.55
N ALA A 315 -8.32 2.00 19.74
CA ALA A 315 -7.01 2.02 20.36
C ALA A 315 -6.58 0.59 20.72
N ALA A 316 -5.28 0.30 20.64
CA ALA A 316 -4.78 -1.01 21.05
C ALA A 316 -4.69 -1.07 22.58
N HIS A 317 -4.10 -0.05 23.19
CA HIS A 317 -3.88 0.10 24.63
C HIS A 317 -4.54 1.40 25.14
N PRO A 318 -4.83 1.52 26.44
CA PRO A 318 -5.24 2.79 27.02
C PRO A 318 -4.05 3.76 26.95
N ASP A 319 -4.30 4.95 26.38
CA ASP A 319 -3.37 6.06 26.10
C ASP A 319 -3.08 6.31 24.61
N ASP A 320 -3.09 5.28 23.76
CA ASP A 320 -2.79 5.38 22.32
C ASP A 320 -3.63 6.48 21.64
N GLU A 321 -4.93 6.53 21.96
CA GLU A 321 -5.89 7.48 21.39
C GLU A 321 -5.53 8.93 21.72
N ILE A 322 -5.00 9.18 22.91
CA ILE A 322 -4.63 10.53 23.35
C ILE A 322 -3.25 10.90 22.82
N LEU A 323 -2.27 10.00 22.98
CA LEU A 323 -0.91 10.19 22.47
C LEU A 323 -0.97 10.58 20.99
N GLY A 324 -1.71 9.82 20.17
CA GLY A 324 -1.85 10.08 18.75
C GLY A 324 -2.80 11.22 18.39
N MET A 325 -4.01 11.26 18.94
CA MET A 325 -5.09 12.11 18.39
C MET A 325 -6.03 12.78 19.42
N GLY A 326 -5.61 12.95 20.68
CA GLY A 326 -6.46 13.52 21.74
C GLY A 326 -7.08 14.89 21.41
N GLY A 327 -6.38 15.76 20.67
CA GLY A 327 -6.93 17.07 20.26
C GLY A 327 -8.08 16.92 19.27
N THR A 328 -7.93 16.03 18.29
CA THR A 328 -8.93 15.70 17.28
C THR A 328 -10.15 15.01 17.91
N ILE A 329 -9.96 14.18 18.93
CA ILE A 329 -11.07 13.61 19.72
C ILE A 329 -11.85 14.74 20.41
N ALA A 330 -11.16 15.64 21.11
CA ALA A 330 -11.80 16.81 21.73
C ALA A 330 -12.51 17.73 20.70
N LEU A 331 -11.93 17.90 19.51
CA LEU A 331 -12.52 18.69 18.43
C LEU A 331 -13.82 18.05 17.91
N HIS A 332 -13.86 16.72 17.77
CA HIS A 332 -15.07 16.00 17.46
C HIS A 332 -16.10 16.08 18.59
N ALA A 333 -15.75 15.63 19.79
CA ALA A 333 -16.71 15.45 20.88
C ALA A 333 -17.12 16.76 21.56
N SER A 334 -16.16 17.60 21.97
CA SER A 334 -16.42 18.82 22.76
C SER A 334 -16.75 20.06 21.91
N VAL A 335 -16.15 20.19 20.72
CA VAL A 335 -16.31 21.43 19.89
C VAL A 335 -17.39 21.26 18.82
N ARG A 336 -17.32 20.19 18.01
CA ARG A 336 -18.33 19.90 16.97
C ARG A 336 -19.58 19.24 17.53
N GLY A 337 -19.48 18.63 18.71
CA GLY A 337 -20.56 17.85 19.31
C GLY A 337 -20.87 16.59 18.53
N ASP A 338 -19.90 15.98 17.85
CA ASP A 338 -20.03 14.70 17.12
C ASP A 338 -20.33 13.54 18.08
N GLU A 339 -21.00 12.49 17.61
CA GLU A 339 -21.26 11.27 18.39
C GLU A 339 -20.00 10.40 18.33
N THR A 340 -19.18 10.47 19.38
CA THR A 340 -17.83 9.89 19.40
C THR A 340 -17.79 8.74 20.39
N ARG A 341 -17.32 7.57 19.95
CA ARG A 341 -17.00 6.41 20.79
C ARG A 341 -15.51 6.14 20.74
N ILE A 342 -14.91 5.86 21.89
CA ILE A 342 -13.55 5.31 21.99
C ILE A 342 -13.68 3.84 22.40
N VAL A 343 -12.90 2.96 21.76
CA VAL A 343 -12.81 1.54 22.06
C VAL A 343 -11.35 1.17 22.23
N CYS A 344 -10.94 0.85 23.46
CA CYS A 344 -9.65 0.22 23.75
C CYS A 344 -9.82 -1.30 23.71
N VAL A 345 -9.05 -2.00 22.86
CA VAL A 345 -9.27 -3.44 22.63
C VAL A 345 -8.53 -4.36 23.61
N THR A 346 -7.40 -3.94 24.19
CA THR A 346 -6.66 -4.73 25.18
C THR A 346 -6.84 -4.22 26.61
N ASP A 347 -6.52 -5.08 27.59
CA ASP A 347 -6.58 -4.77 29.01
C ASP A 347 -5.44 -3.88 29.55
N GLY A 348 -4.51 -3.47 28.68
CA GLY A 348 -3.38 -2.57 28.97
C GLY A 348 -2.48 -2.97 30.14
N SER A 349 -2.51 -4.24 30.57
CA SER A 349 -1.87 -4.66 31.83
C SER A 349 -1.44 -6.12 31.93
N SER A 350 -2.12 -7.06 31.25
CA SER A 350 -1.88 -8.50 31.44
C SER A 350 -0.46 -8.97 31.14
N SER A 351 0.26 -8.30 30.23
CA SER A 351 1.65 -8.66 29.89
C SER A 351 2.69 -7.87 30.69
N GLN A 352 2.40 -6.65 31.13
CA GLN A 352 3.34 -5.82 31.88
C GLN A 352 3.27 -6.04 33.40
N TYR A 353 2.08 -6.37 33.93
CA TYR A 353 1.81 -6.52 35.36
C TYR A 353 0.93 -7.75 35.65
N PRO A 354 1.43 -8.97 35.41
CA PRO A 354 0.65 -10.18 35.67
C PRO A 354 0.28 -10.32 37.15
N ASN A 355 -1.03 -10.43 37.41
CA ASN A 355 -1.68 -10.61 38.72
C ASN A 355 -1.86 -9.35 39.60
N ASP A 356 -1.87 -8.13 39.04
CA ASP A 356 -2.28 -6.92 39.77
C ASP A 356 -3.66 -6.38 39.29
N PRO A 357 -4.79 -6.85 39.86
CA PRO A 357 -6.12 -6.41 39.46
C PRO A 357 -6.44 -4.97 39.89
N GLU A 358 -5.82 -4.47 40.98
CA GLU A 358 -6.05 -3.11 41.47
C GLU A 358 -5.40 -2.07 40.54
N LEU A 359 -4.19 -2.36 40.05
CA LEU A 359 -3.52 -1.56 39.02
C LEU A 359 -4.33 -1.53 37.71
N ARG A 360 -4.91 -2.66 37.30
CA ARG A 360 -5.76 -2.74 36.11
C ARG A 360 -7.04 -1.91 36.25
N GLU A 361 -7.72 -2.00 37.39
CA GLU A 361 -8.90 -1.17 37.66
C GLU A 361 -8.54 0.32 37.70
N ARG A 362 -7.40 0.69 38.32
CA ARG A 362 -6.89 2.06 38.31
C ARG A 362 -6.61 2.59 36.91
N LYS A 363 -5.91 1.81 36.05
CA LYS A 363 -5.68 2.18 34.64
C LYS A 363 -6.98 2.41 33.87
N ASN A 364 -7.99 1.59 34.13
CA ASN A 364 -9.29 1.72 33.47
C ASN A 364 -10.05 2.98 33.91
N ASP A 365 -9.91 3.38 35.18
CA ASP A 365 -10.45 4.64 35.67
C ASP A 365 -9.63 5.86 35.21
N GLU A 366 -8.31 5.77 35.11
CA GLU A 366 -7.45 6.77 34.46
C GLU A 366 -7.94 7.04 33.02
N ALA A 367 -8.14 5.98 32.23
CA ALA A 367 -8.63 6.06 30.86
C ALA A 367 -10.04 6.67 30.74
N ARG A 368 -10.98 6.24 31.61
CA ARG A 368 -12.34 6.81 31.65
C ARG A 368 -12.36 8.28 32.07
N ARG A 369 -11.46 8.72 32.96
CA ARG A 369 -11.30 10.15 33.30
C ARG A 369 -10.76 10.93 32.10
N ALA A 370 -9.74 10.40 31.43
CA ALA A 370 -9.13 11.00 30.25
C ALA A 370 -10.16 11.17 29.11
N ALA A 371 -10.96 10.14 28.81
CA ALA A 371 -12.03 10.21 27.82
C ALA A 371 -13.07 11.29 28.13
N ARG A 372 -13.51 11.41 29.40
CA ARG A 372 -14.45 12.47 29.83
C ARG A 372 -13.85 13.88 29.72
N GLU A 373 -12.56 14.04 29.98
CA GLU A 373 -11.87 15.33 29.78
C GLU A 373 -11.90 15.76 28.30
N LEU A 374 -11.80 14.81 27.36
CA LEU A 374 -11.99 15.06 25.93
C LEU A 374 -13.46 15.29 25.52
N GLY A 375 -14.42 15.04 26.43
CA GLY A 375 -15.87 15.15 26.19
C GLY A 375 -16.51 13.87 25.67
N VAL A 376 -15.89 12.70 25.86
CA VAL A 376 -16.40 11.39 25.43
C VAL A 376 -16.92 10.60 26.64
N ASP A 377 -18.23 10.38 26.69
CA ASP A 377 -18.88 9.50 27.66
C ASP A 377 -18.88 8.01 27.22
N ASP A 378 -18.89 7.75 25.91
CA ASP A 378 -18.92 6.39 25.33
C ASP A 378 -17.48 5.84 25.16
N TYR A 379 -16.88 5.45 26.28
CA TYR A 379 -15.58 4.77 26.34
C TYR A 379 -15.77 3.29 26.67
N VAL A 380 -15.42 2.41 25.72
CA VAL A 380 -15.45 0.96 25.87
C VAL A 380 -14.03 0.44 26.12
N HIS A 381 -13.88 -0.39 27.15
CA HIS A 381 -12.64 -1.09 27.47
C HIS A 381 -12.90 -2.60 27.41
N LEU A 382 -11.94 -3.36 26.87
CA LEU A 382 -12.10 -4.78 26.52
C LEU A 382 -10.91 -5.60 27.03
N ASP A 383 -11.14 -6.88 27.31
CA ASP A 383 -10.17 -7.76 27.98
C ASP A 383 -9.32 -8.62 27.02
N LEU A 384 -8.95 -8.14 25.82
CA LEU A 384 -7.98 -8.87 24.99
C LEU A 384 -6.55 -8.75 25.57
N PRO A 385 -5.68 -9.75 25.38
CA PRO A 385 -4.37 -9.79 26.02
C PRO A 385 -3.42 -8.71 25.45
N ASP A 386 -3.04 -7.78 26.31
CA ASP A 386 -2.05 -6.71 26.09
C ASP A 386 -0.72 -7.25 25.55
N MET A 387 -0.10 -6.53 24.60
CA MET A 387 1.16 -6.88 23.91
C MET A 387 1.18 -8.27 23.25
N ARG A 388 0.00 -8.87 23.03
CA ARG A 388 -0.17 -10.28 22.64
C ARG A 388 -1.39 -10.49 21.74
N LEU A 389 -1.88 -9.43 21.09
CA LEU A 389 -3.05 -9.50 20.21
C LEU A 389 -2.82 -10.39 18.98
N ASP A 390 -1.55 -10.63 18.61
CA ASP A 390 -1.15 -11.61 17.59
C ASP A 390 -1.32 -13.08 18.00
N THR A 391 -1.49 -13.35 19.30
CA THR A 391 -1.85 -14.68 19.82
C THR A 391 -3.36 -14.93 19.80
N VAL A 392 -4.17 -13.89 19.59
CA VAL A 392 -5.62 -14.00 19.41
C VAL A 392 -5.93 -14.37 17.95
N PRO A 393 -6.83 -15.33 17.67
CA PRO A 393 -7.25 -15.59 16.30
C PRO A 393 -7.83 -14.33 15.66
N HIS A 394 -7.26 -13.90 14.53
CA HIS A 394 -7.65 -12.66 13.84
C HIS A 394 -9.16 -12.58 13.56
N VAL A 395 -9.85 -13.70 13.36
CA VAL A 395 -11.33 -13.76 13.19
C VAL A 395 -12.11 -13.28 14.42
N ASP A 396 -11.56 -13.41 15.62
CA ASP A 396 -12.22 -12.99 16.86
C ASP A 396 -12.00 -11.48 17.12
N VAL A 397 -10.80 -10.96 16.82
CA VAL A 397 -10.53 -9.50 16.79
C VAL A 397 -11.42 -8.82 15.74
N ASN A 398 -11.55 -9.40 14.55
CA ASN A 398 -12.46 -8.94 13.50
C ASN A 398 -13.91 -8.86 13.98
N ARG A 399 -14.42 -9.90 14.66
CA ARG A 399 -15.81 -9.94 15.14
C ARG A 399 -16.13 -8.80 16.10
N LEU A 400 -15.19 -8.49 17.00
CA LEU A 400 -15.28 -7.43 17.99
C LEU A 400 -15.28 -6.04 17.33
N VAL A 401 -14.35 -5.79 16.39
CA VAL A 401 -14.32 -4.50 15.66
C VAL A 401 -15.58 -4.34 14.79
N GLU A 402 -16.02 -5.41 14.11
CA GLU A 402 -17.27 -5.41 13.34
C GLU A 402 -18.51 -5.13 14.20
N GLU A 403 -18.53 -5.53 15.47
CA GLU A 403 -19.63 -5.27 16.39
C GLU A 403 -19.81 -3.77 16.63
N HIS A 404 -18.75 -3.06 17.04
CA HIS A 404 -18.83 -1.61 17.24
C HIS A 404 -19.08 -0.83 15.95
N VAL A 405 -18.52 -1.27 14.80
CA VAL A 405 -18.85 -0.67 13.49
C VAL A 405 -20.32 -0.86 13.13
N ARG A 406 -20.92 -2.02 13.47
CA ARG A 406 -22.33 -2.34 13.20
C ARG A 406 -23.30 -1.59 14.11
N GLU A 407 -22.96 -1.44 15.38
CA GLU A 407 -23.74 -0.70 16.38
C GLU A 407 -23.77 0.81 16.09
N LEU A 408 -22.59 1.45 16.12
CA LEU A 408 -22.46 2.89 15.99
C LEU A 408 -22.69 3.37 14.56
N ARG A 409 -22.48 2.50 13.56
CA ARG A 409 -22.51 2.84 12.13
C ARG A 409 -21.70 4.13 11.83
N PRO A 410 -20.41 4.18 12.21
CA PRO A 410 -19.60 5.39 12.12
C PRO A 410 -19.43 5.84 10.67
N GLU A 411 -19.27 7.15 10.48
CA GLU A 411 -18.93 7.79 9.22
C GLU A 411 -17.42 8.04 9.10
N VAL A 412 -16.75 8.22 10.25
CA VAL A 412 -15.29 8.33 10.37
C VAL A 412 -14.80 7.25 11.34
N VAL A 413 -13.75 6.52 10.95
CA VAL A 413 -13.07 5.55 11.81
C VAL A 413 -11.59 5.94 11.92
N TYR A 414 -11.09 5.95 13.15
CA TYR A 414 -9.70 6.14 13.51
C TYR A 414 -9.14 4.86 14.14
N THR A 415 -7.88 4.54 13.86
CA THR A 415 -7.15 3.36 14.38
C THR A 415 -5.66 3.71 14.50
N PRO A 416 -4.83 3.01 15.29
CA PRO A 416 -3.40 3.28 15.33
C PRO A 416 -2.76 2.99 13.96
N HIS A 417 -1.68 3.69 13.65
CA HIS A 417 -0.85 3.37 12.50
C HIS A 417 -0.10 2.06 12.76
N PRO A 418 -0.07 1.11 11.80
CA PRO A 418 0.63 -0.15 11.99
C PRO A 418 2.14 0.10 12.10
N ASP A 419 2.72 -0.04 13.29
CA ASP A 419 4.07 0.42 13.59
C ASP A 419 4.97 -0.71 14.14
N VAL A 420 5.92 -0.43 15.05
CA VAL A 420 6.69 -1.46 15.76
C VAL A 420 5.84 -2.35 16.66
N ASN A 421 4.82 -1.80 17.31
CA ASN A 421 3.93 -2.52 18.19
C ASN A 421 3.06 -3.49 17.38
N ARG A 422 3.07 -4.77 17.78
CA ARG A 422 2.35 -5.81 17.03
C ARG A 422 0.84 -5.67 17.14
N ASP A 423 0.36 -5.17 18.28
CA ASP A 423 -1.07 -5.01 18.54
C ASP A 423 -1.66 -3.87 17.69
N HIS A 424 -0.87 -2.82 17.40
CA HIS A 424 -1.25 -1.76 16.46
C HIS A 424 -1.46 -2.32 15.04
N VAL A 425 -0.60 -3.26 14.62
CA VAL A 425 -0.71 -3.93 13.31
C VAL A 425 -1.94 -4.84 13.24
N VAL A 426 -2.15 -5.70 14.25
CA VAL A 426 -3.31 -6.63 14.26
C VAL A 426 -4.63 -5.89 14.36
N LEU A 427 -4.70 -4.81 15.15
CA LEU A 427 -5.87 -3.94 15.22
C LEU A 427 -6.11 -3.25 13.86
N PHE A 428 -5.09 -2.63 13.26
CA PHE A 428 -5.21 -2.00 11.93
C PHE A 428 -5.76 -2.96 10.88
N ASP A 429 -5.19 -4.17 10.76
CA ASP A 429 -5.64 -5.20 9.82
C ASP A 429 -7.12 -5.56 10.06
N SER A 430 -7.52 -5.70 11.33
CA SER A 430 -8.90 -5.97 11.73
C SER A 430 -9.86 -4.83 11.35
N VAL A 431 -9.42 -3.57 11.49
CA VAL A 431 -10.20 -2.39 11.06
C VAL A 431 -10.35 -2.34 9.53
N MET A 432 -9.35 -2.77 8.76
CA MET A 432 -9.48 -2.84 7.30
C MET A 432 -10.53 -3.87 6.86
N VAL A 433 -10.60 -5.02 7.53
CA VAL A 433 -11.64 -6.04 7.31
C VAL A 433 -13.02 -5.51 7.70
N ALA A 434 -13.16 -5.04 8.95
CA ALA A 434 -14.43 -4.60 9.51
C ALA A 434 -15.05 -3.38 8.80
N THR A 435 -14.23 -2.54 8.15
CA THR A 435 -14.71 -1.34 7.44
C THR A 435 -14.83 -1.49 5.92
N ARG A 436 -14.63 -2.72 5.38
CA ARG A 436 -14.52 -3.03 3.93
C ARG A 436 -15.49 -2.26 3.01
N PRO A 437 -15.06 -1.76 1.85
CA PRO A 437 -15.88 -0.94 0.94
C PRO A 437 -16.93 -1.77 0.19
N VAL A 438 -18.05 -2.05 0.85
CA VAL A 438 -19.25 -2.63 0.23
C VAL A 438 -20.36 -1.58 0.02
N PRO A 439 -21.24 -1.72 -0.99
CA PRO A 439 -22.35 -0.80 -1.20
C PRO A 439 -23.21 -0.63 0.06
N GLY A 440 -23.52 0.62 0.42
CA GLY A 440 -24.33 0.95 1.60
C GLY A 440 -23.60 0.93 2.95
N HIS A 441 -22.29 0.64 2.98
CA HIS A 441 -21.48 0.72 4.20
C HIS A 441 -21.45 2.16 4.76
N PRO A 442 -21.62 2.40 6.07
CA PRO A 442 -21.72 3.74 6.63
C PRO A 442 -20.38 4.51 6.61
N VAL A 443 -19.27 3.81 6.84
CA VAL A 443 -17.92 4.41 6.95
C VAL A 443 -17.51 5.08 5.65
N ARG A 444 -17.26 6.40 5.71
CA ARG A 444 -16.82 7.24 4.59
C ARG A 444 -15.35 7.58 4.66
N ARG A 445 -14.77 7.68 5.86
CA ARG A 445 -13.36 7.96 6.08
C ARG A 445 -12.75 6.95 7.05
N VAL A 446 -11.58 6.43 6.71
CA VAL A 446 -10.72 5.65 7.60
C VAL A 446 -9.36 6.32 7.63
N LEU A 447 -8.91 6.71 8.83
CA LEU A 447 -7.62 7.35 9.06
C LEU A 447 -6.81 6.55 10.08
N THR A 448 -5.49 6.55 9.94
CA THR A 448 -4.59 6.14 11.04
C THR A 448 -3.99 7.35 11.74
N TYR A 449 -3.89 7.29 13.06
CA TYR A 449 -3.11 8.24 13.87
C TYR A 449 -1.78 7.60 14.32
N ALA A 450 -0.80 8.41 14.72
CA ALA A 450 0.50 7.95 15.19
C ALA A 450 0.64 8.17 16.71
N PRO A 451 0.48 7.14 17.57
CA PRO A 451 0.83 7.27 18.98
C PRO A 451 2.31 7.62 19.12
N THR A 452 2.63 8.60 19.97
CA THR A 452 4.00 8.81 20.41
C THR A 452 4.44 7.63 21.30
N SER A 453 5.74 7.46 21.51
CA SER A 453 6.36 6.31 22.17
C SER A 453 6.32 4.99 21.40
N SER A 454 5.96 4.99 20.11
CA SER A 454 5.91 3.79 19.25
C SER A 454 6.16 4.11 17.78
N THR A 455 5.32 4.94 17.17
CA THR A 455 5.39 5.21 15.73
C THR A 455 6.68 5.96 15.34
N GLU A 456 7.19 6.88 16.15
CA GLU A 456 8.32 7.77 15.81
C GLU A 456 9.68 7.06 15.73
N TRP A 457 9.84 5.93 16.42
CA TRP A 457 11.06 5.11 16.39
C TRP A 457 10.89 3.85 15.53
N THR A 458 9.79 3.73 14.80
CA THR A 458 9.58 2.62 13.87
C THR A 458 10.58 2.68 12.71
N PRO A 459 11.34 1.59 12.43
CA PRO A 459 12.31 1.60 11.35
C PRO A 459 11.67 1.95 10.00
N ALA A 460 12.25 2.92 9.29
CA ALA A 460 11.73 3.42 8.02
C ALA A 460 11.52 2.33 6.96
N GLY A 461 12.36 1.29 6.97
CA GLY A 461 12.25 0.13 6.08
C GLY A 461 11.15 -0.87 6.44
N ARG A 462 10.52 -0.76 7.63
CA ARG A 462 9.36 -1.56 8.05
C ARG A 462 8.07 -0.81 7.73
N ASN A 463 7.85 0.35 8.35
CA ASN A 463 6.77 1.26 8.00
C ASN A 463 7.07 2.68 8.50
N TRP A 464 7.17 3.65 7.59
CA TRP A 464 7.38 5.05 7.96
C TRP A 464 6.05 5.80 7.94
N PHE A 465 5.77 6.55 9.01
CA PHE A 465 4.57 7.37 9.07
C PHE A 465 4.72 8.60 8.15
N ILE A 466 3.99 8.59 7.03
CA ILE A 466 3.93 9.70 6.05
C ILE A 466 2.53 10.31 6.12
N PRO A 467 2.26 11.28 7.02
CA PRO A 467 0.94 11.87 7.13
C PRO A 467 0.57 12.64 5.85
N ASN A 468 -0.69 12.50 5.45
CA ASN A 468 -1.27 13.13 4.27
C ASN A 468 -2.57 13.89 4.60
N TRP A 469 -2.93 13.94 5.88
CA TRP A 469 -4.09 14.61 6.43
C TRP A 469 -3.69 15.22 7.77
N PHE A 470 -4.10 16.46 8.05
CA PHE A 470 -3.78 17.18 9.28
C PHE A 470 -5.06 17.79 9.85
N VAL A 471 -5.18 17.81 11.16
CA VAL A 471 -6.28 18.46 11.88
C VAL A 471 -5.68 19.55 12.74
N ASP A 472 -6.10 20.80 12.53
CA ASP A 472 -5.80 21.90 13.44
C ASP A 472 -6.46 21.62 14.80
N VAL A 473 -5.65 21.64 15.86
CA VAL A 473 -6.06 21.37 17.24
C VAL A 473 -5.79 22.55 18.16
N GLY A 474 -5.57 23.76 17.63
CA GLY A 474 -5.26 24.95 18.44
C GLY A 474 -6.28 25.24 19.55
N GLU A 475 -7.57 25.06 19.29
CA GLU A 475 -8.65 25.23 20.28
C GLU A 475 -8.74 24.07 21.31
N THR A 476 -8.00 22.97 21.10
CA THR A 476 -8.19 21.70 21.84
C THR A 476 -6.90 21.11 22.41
N ILE A 477 -5.73 21.69 22.12
CA ILE A 477 -4.42 21.21 22.59
C ILE A 477 -4.32 21.15 24.12
N GLU A 478 -4.82 22.16 24.84
CA GLU A 478 -4.82 22.14 26.31
C GLU A 478 -5.67 21.00 26.88
N ARG A 479 -6.79 20.69 26.23
CA ARG A 479 -7.69 19.59 26.63
C ARG A 479 -7.06 18.22 26.34
N LYS A 480 -6.29 18.08 25.25
CA LYS A 480 -5.44 16.89 25.02
C LYS A 480 -4.46 16.68 26.16
N LEU A 481 -3.78 17.74 26.60
CA LEU A 481 -2.75 17.65 27.64
C LEU A 481 -3.36 17.39 29.03
N ALA A 482 -4.50 18.01 29.35
CA ALA A 482 -5.27 17.72 30.57
C ALA A 482 -5.78 16.27 30.61
N ALA A 483 -6.27 15.76 29.48
CA ALA A 483 -6.70 14.37 29.37
C ALA A 483 -5.51 13.39 29.47
N PHE A 484 -4.37 13.70 28.86
CA PHE A 484 -3.15 12.88 29.03
C PHE A 484 -2.66 12.87 30.48
N ALA A 485 -2.75 13.99 31.20
CA ALA A 485 -2.37 14.08 32.61
C ALA A 485 -3.22 13.18 33.54
N CYS A 486 -4.37 12.66 33.08
CA CYS A 486 -5.17 11.69 33.81
C CYS A 486 -4.55 10.27 33.83
N TYR A 487 -3.65 9.95 32.89
CA TYR A 487 -2.89 8.69 32.81
C TYR A 487 -1.63 8.75 33.70
N GLU A 488 -1.85 8.86 35.01
CA GLU A 488 -0.80 8.94 36.04
C GLU A 488 0.20 7.76 35.95
N THR A 489 -0.27 6.57 35.56
CA THR A 489 0.57 5.37 35.43
C THR A 489 1.43 5.33 34.16
N GLU A 490 1.03 6.02 33.08
CA GLU A 490 1.75 6.03 31.79
C GLU A 490 2.61 7.29 31.58
N ARG A 491 2.31 8.36 32.30
CA ARG A 491 3.07 9.63 32.28
C ARG A 491 4.52 9.41 32.68
N ARG A 492 5.44 10.08 31.97
CA ARG A 492 6.90 10.07 32.24
C ARG A 492 7.44 11.50 32.20
N GLU A 493 8.60 11.72 32.80
CA GLU A 493 9.28 13.02 32.73
C GLU A 493 9.85 13.27 31.32
N TYR A 494 9.86 14.54 30.90
CA TYR A 494 10.56 14.96 29.68
C TYR A 494 12.07 14.67 29.83
N PRO A 495 12.77 14.07 28.84
CA PRO A 495 12.45 14.06 27.40
C PRO A 495 11.64 12.86 26.88
N HIS A 496 10.99 12.08 27.75
CA HIS A 496 10.18 10.93 27.29
C HIS A 496 9.00 11.38 26.39
N PRO A 497 8.68 10.66 25.30
CA PRO A 497 7.58 11.00 24.38
C PRO A 497 6.19 11.00 25.05
N ARG A 498 6.00 10.18 26.10
CA ARG A 498 4.84 10.21 27.01
C ARG A 498 4.96 11.32 28.08
N SER A 499 5.13 12.56 27.65
CA SER A 499 5.14 13.76 28.51
C SER A 499 4.38 14.91 27.83
N GLU A 500 3.72 15.77 28.60
CA GLU A 500 2.91 16.87 28.05
C GLU A 500 3.73 17.81 27.17
N ARG A 501 5.00 18.05 27.54
CA ARG A 501 5.93 18.85 26.75
C ARG A 501 6.26 18.20 25.41
N ALA A 502 6.45 16.88 25.37
CA ALA A 502 6.69 16.16 24.12
C ALA A 502 5.43 16.13 23.24
N LEU A 503 4.25 15.91 23.82
CA LEU A 503 2.97 15.96 23.10
C LEU A 503 2.69 17.34 22.49
N ARG A 504 2.97 18.43 23.22
CA ARG A 504 2.87 19.79 22.69
C ARG A 504 3.86 20.02 21.55
N ALA A 505 5.14 19.71 21.75
CA ALA A 505 6.17 19.89 20.72
C ALA A 505 5.90 19.06 19.44
N HIS A 506 5.30 17.88 19.58
CA HIS A 506 4.84 17.07 18.45
C HIS A 506 3.72 17.78 17.67
N ALA A 507 2.75 18.37 18.36
CA ALA A 507 1.67 19.15 17.73
C ALA A 507 2.18 20.45 17.10
N GLU A 508 3.15 21.14 17.72
CA GLU A 508 3.84 22.33 17.16
C GLU A 508 4.57 21.99 15.87
N PHE A 509 5.33 20.89 15.83
CA PHE A 509 6.04 20.43 14.65
C PHE A 509 5.11 20.20 13.45
N PHE A 510 3.98 19.51 13.68
CA PHE A 510 3.01 19.26 12.62
C PHE A 510 2.20 20.50 12.26
N GLY A 511 1.85 21.36 13.22
CA GLY A 511 1.21 22.65 12.96
C GLY A 511 2.05 23.51 12.03
N ALA A 512 3.33 23.69 12.35
CA ALA A 512 4.29 24.41 11.50
C ALA A 512 4.44 23.79 10.10
N SER A 513 4.25 22.47 9.97
CA SER A 513 4.31 21.77 8.67
C SER A 513 3.07 22.01 7.77
N CYS A 514 1.92 22.38 8.34
CA CYS A 514 0.67 22.62 7.61
C CYS A 514 0.10 24.05 7.71
N GLY A 515 0.74 24.95 8.46
CA GLY A 515 0.41 26.38 8.50
C GLY A 515 -0.50 26.83 9.65
N CYS A 516 -0.54 26.10 10.77
CA CYS A 516 -1.22 26.52 12.01
C CYS A 516 -0.28 26.35 13.23
N GLU A 517 -0.72 26.73 14.44
CA GLU A 517 0.14 26.64 15.63
C GLU A 517 0.28 25.20 16.13
N TYR A 518 -0.81 24.43 16.16
CA TYR A 518 -0.83 23.03 16.59
C TYR A 518 -1.66 22.18 15.63
N ALA A 519 -1.10 21.07 15.14
CA ALA A 519 -1.85 20.10 14.35
C ALA A 519 -1.58 18.66 14.79
N GLU A 520 -2.57 17.80 14.62
CA GLU A 520 -2.41 16.35 14.71
C GLU A 520 -2.32 15.71 13.31
N PRO A 521 -1.33 14.84 13.08
CA PRO A 521 -1.09 14.21 11.79
C PRO A 521 -1.85 12.88 11.64
N PHE A 522 -2.30 12.59 10.42
CA PHE A 522 -3.00 11.36 10.08
C PHE A 522 -2.60 10.84 8.69
N VAL A 523 -2.75 9.53 8.49
CA VAL A 523 -2.81 8.95 7.14
C VAL A 523 -4.27 8.65 6.82
N LEU A 524 -4.84 9.36 5.86
CA LEU A 524 -6.09 8.98 5.21
C LEU A 524 -5.84 7.71 4.39
N VAL A 525 -6.32 6.57 4.90
CA VAL A 525 -6.24 5.25 4.24
C VAL A 525 -7.27 5.16 3.12
N ARG A 526 -8.49 5.67 3.39
CA ARG A 526 -9.60 5.71 2.43
C ARG A 526 -10.56 6.83 2.78
N GLY A 527 -10.93 7.62 1.77
CA GLY A 527 -11.99 8.61 1.85
C GLY A 527 -12.97 8.44 0.69
N LEU A 528 -14.27 8.58 0.97
CA LEU A 528 -15.34 8.69 -0.01
C LEU A 528 -16.09 10.00 0.22
N GLU A 529 -15.80 10.99 -0.62
CA GLU A 529 -16.60 12.21 -0.71
C GLU A 529 -17.88 11.90 -1.49
N THR A 530 -19.03 12.05 -0.83
CA THR A 530 -20.32 12.16 -1.52
C THR A 530 -20.71 13.61 -1.60
N HIS A 531 -20.78 14.16 -2.82
CA HIS A 531 -21.55 15.37 -3.04
C HIS A 531 -23.00 15.11 -2.60
N PRO A 532 -23.65 16.07 -1.91
CA PRO A 532 -25.11 16.04 -1.84
C PRO A 532 -25.64 16.02 -3.29
N ALA A 533 -26.67 15.21 -3.54
CA ALA A 533 -27.36 15.30 -4.82
C ALA A 533 -27.88 16.74 -4.99
N PRO A 534 -27.76 17.33 -6.20
CA PRO A 534 -28.12 18.72 -6.45
C PRO A 534 -29.60 19.02 -6.21
#